data_AF-A6RAZ9-F1
#
_entry.id   AF-A6RAZ9-F1
#
_cell.length_a   1.000
_cell.length_b   1.000
_cell.length_c   1.000
_cell.angle_alpha   90.00
_cell.angle_beta   90.00
_cell.angle_gamma   90.00
#
_symmetry.space_group_name_H-M   'P 1'
#
loop_
_entity.id
_entity.type
_entity.pdbx_description
1 polymer ?
#
loop_
_entity_poly.entity_id
_entity_poly.type
_entity_poly.pdbx_seq_one_letter_code
_entity_poly.pdbx_strand_id
1 'polypeptide(L)'
;MHDVAEYFCAGTHAESEFRHYGLASLIYTHFTSPIRRYADLVVHRQLAAAIGYEGLGASPAEGLAARSRLEDICKNINHRHRNAQLAGRASIEYYVGQALKARGEQEASKLGASVGTNAGIDEEGYVMRVFDNGVVVFVPRFGIEGVVRLEDFIISGTQPGKGKQVAPRRESEFDAEEYSLKVWERDGESGAGWNPKNGVVVDLFDRVKVNVSSVKEEGGRGAGKRRVRVLILGKA
;
A
#
# COMPACT_ATOMS: atom_id res chain seq x y z
N MET A 1 -16.25 -3.48 11.57
CA MET A 1 -15.06 -3.17 10.74
C MET A 1 -13.95 -4.16 11.14
N HIS A 2 -14.05 -5.43 10.73
CA HIS A 2 -13.07 -6.48 11.01
C HIS A 2 -12.91 -7.36 9.77
N ASP A 3 -12.29 -6.81 8.71
CA ASP A 3 -12.12 -7.50 7.42
C ASP A 3 -10.80 -8.29 7.34
N VAL A 4 -10.24 -8.73 8.48
CA VAL A 4 -8.96 -9.45 8.53
C VAL A 4 -9.17 -10.78 9.23
N ALA A 5 -8.57 -11.85 8.69
CA ALA A 5 -8.57 -13.15 9.35
C ALA A 5 -7.84 -13.08 10.70
N GLU A 6 -8.43 -13.67 11.73
CA GLU A 6 -7.92 -13.61 13.11
C GLU A 6 -7.82 -15.01 13.72
N TYR A 7 -6.77 -15.24 14.50
CA TYR A 7 -6.68 -16.40 15.38
C TYR A 7 -7.59 -16.21 16.59
N PHE A 8 -8.33 -17.23 16.94
CA PHE A 8 -9.16 -17.30 18.14
C PHE A 8 -9.13 -18.72 18.71
N CYS A 9 -9.60 -18.92 19.94
CA CYS A 9 -9.76 -20.24 20.52
C CYS A 9 -11.25 -20.64 20.50
N ALA A 10 -11.57 -21.91 20.25
CA ALA A 10 -12.94 -22.37 20.01
C ALA A 10 -13.95 -21.98 21.12
N GLY A 11 -13.49 -21.73 22.35
CA GLY A 11 -14.37 -21.26 23.42
C GLY A 11 -14.89 -19.83 23.26
N THR A 12 -14.25 -18.96 22.47
CA THR A 12 -14.60 -17.53 22.38
C THR A 12 -15.72 -17.20 21.41
N HIS A 13 -16.05 -18.11 20.48
CA HIS A 13 -17.04 -17.89 19.43
C HIS A 13 -17.99 -19.09 19.31
N ALA A 14 -19.17 -18.87 18.75
CA ALA A 14 -20.04 -19.97 18.35
C ALA A 14 -19.46 -20.72 17.14
N GLU A 15 -19.75 -22.02 17.01
CA GLU A 15 -19.24 -22.84 15.90
C GLU A 15 -19.62 -22.30 14.52
N SER A 16 -20.80 -21.69 14.40
CA SER A 16 -21.26 -21.01 13.17
C SER A 16 -20.35 -19.85 12.73
N GLU A 17 -19.55 -19.30 13.65
CA GLU A 17 -18.60 -18.21 13.39
C GLU A 17 -17.20 -18.71 13.00
N PHE A 18 -16.92 -20.02 13.03
CA PHE A 18 -15.59 -20.55 12.71
C PHE A 18 -15.25 -20.53 11.22
N ARG A 19 -16.24 -20.17 10.39
CA ARG A 19 -16.16 -20.23 8.94
C ARG A 19 -15.06 -19.32 8.40
N HIS A 20 -14.15 -19.89 7.62
CA HIS A 20 -13.13 -19.14 6.90
C HIS A 20 -13.64 -18.74 5.50
N TYR A 21 -14.14 -17.51 5.36
CA TYR A 21 -14.74 -17.01 4.11
C TYR A 21 -13.85 -17.22 2.87
N GLY A 22 -12.59 -16.76 2.93
CA GLY A 22 -11.66 -16.83 1.79
C GLY A 22 -11.20 -18.23 1.40
N LEU A 23 -11.49 -19.25 2.22
CA LEU A 23 -11.15 -20.67 1.93
C LEU A 23 -12.40 -21.53 1.74
N ALA A 24 -13.59 -20.95 1.84
CA ALA A 24 -14.86 -21.67 1.84
C ALA A 24 -14.90 -22.87 2.82
N SER A 25 -14.17 -22.80 3.93
CA SER A 25 -14.10 -23.88 4.94
C SER A 25 -14.94 -23.56 6.17
N LEU A 26 -15.61 -24.56 6.74
CA LEU A 26 -16.39 -24.43 7.97
C LEU A 26 -15.51 -24.21 9.21
N ILE A 27 -14.31 -24.79 9.22
CA ILE A 27 -13.31 -24.65 10.28
C ILE A 27 -11.91 -24.66 9.66
N TYR A 28 -10.98 -23.91 10.24
CA TYR A 28 -9.62 -23.83 9.74
C TYR A 28 -8.62 -23.50 10.85
N THR A 29 -7.38 -23.98 10.71
CA THR A 29 -6.26 -23.61 11.58
C THR A 29 -4.93 -23.68 10.83
N HIS A 30 -3.91 -22.99 11.35
CA HIS A 30 -2.55 -23.09 10.83
C HIS A 30 -1.75 -24.18 11.56
N PHE A 31 -1.14 -25.08 10.79
CA PHE A 31 -0.38 -26.23 11.32
C PHE A 31 0.96 -26.47 10.61
N THR A 32 1.08 -26.09 9.33
CA THR A 32 2.16 -26.55 8.43
C THR A 32 3.50 -25.82 8.58
N SER A 33 3.66 -24.84 9.48
CA SER A 33 4.86 -24.00 9.57
C SER A 33 5.25 -23.61 11.01
N PRO A 34 5.46 -24.58 11.93
CA PRO A 34 5.80 -24.33 13.34
C PRO A 34 7.09 -23.53 13.55
N ILE A 35 8.04 -23.58 12.62
CA ILE A 35 9.31 -22.83 12.73
C ILE A 35 9.08 -21.30 12.65
N ARG A 36 8.09 -20.85 11.87
CA ARG A 36 7.88 -19.43 11.55
C ARG A 36 6.57 -18.84 12.09
N ARG A 37 5.72 -19.66 12.70
CA ARG A 37 4.42 -19.24 13.26
C ARG A 37 4.16 -19.94 14.59
N TYR A 38 3.94 -19.14 15.63
CA TYR A 38 3.63 -19.67 16.96
C TYR A 38 2.25 -20.33 17.03
N ALA A 39 1.31 -19.91 16.18
CA ALA A 39 0.00 -20.55 16.04
C ALA A 39 0.14 -22.05 15.75
N ASP A 40 0.97 -22.40 14.77
CA ASP A 40 1.25 -23.78 14.40
C ASP A 40 1.86 -24.55 15.57
N LEU A 41 2.79 -23.97 16.35
CA LEU A 41 3.34 -24.64 17.54
C LEU A 41 2.28 -24.98 18.59
N VAL A 42 1.28 -24.10 18.80
CA VAL A 42 0.15 -24.36 19.70
C VAL A 42 -0.67 -25.54 19.18
N VAL A 43 -1.00 -25.54 17.88
CA VAL A 43 -1.79 -26.61 17.25
C VAL A 43 -1.04 -27.94 17.25
N HIS A 44 0.28 -27.94 17.02
CA HIS A 44 1.13 -29.13 17.12
C HIS A 44 1.05 -29.76 18.51
N ARG A 45 1.09 -28.95 19.57
CA ARG A 45 0.94 -29.42 20.96
C ARG A 45 -0.47 -29.93 21.26
N GLN A 46 -1.50 -29.23 20.76
CA GLN A 46 -2.90 -29.66 20.91
C GLN A 46 -3.15 -31.00 20.20
N LEU A 47 -2.60 -31.17 18.99
CA LEU A 47 -2.73 -32.41 18.23
C LEU A 47 -1.98 -33.57 18.91
N ALA A 48 -0.76 -33.33 19.40
CA ALA A 48 -0.01 -34.34 20.15
C ALA A 48 -0.80 -34.86 21.37
N ALA A 49 -1.42 -33.95 22.14
CA ALA A 49 -2.30 -34.33 23.24
C ALA A 49 -3.57 -35.06 22.77
N ALA A 50 -4.20 -34.61 21.67
CA ALA A 50 -5.42 -35.22 21.13
C ALA A 50 -5.21 -36.67 20.63
N ILE A 51 -4.00 -37.00 20.15
CA ILE A 51 -3.65 -38.35 19.69
C ILE A 51 -2.97 -39.21 20.77
N GLY A 52 -2.79 -38.70 22.00
CA GLY A 52 -2.15 -39.43 23.09
C GLY A 52 -0.65 -39.69 22.87
N TYR A 53 0.05 -38.78 22.19
CA TYR A 53 1.50 -38.90 22.01
C TYR A 53 2.24 -38.74 23.35
N GLU A 54 3.12 -39.66 23.72
CA GLU A 54 3.83 -39.70 25.02
C GLU A 54 5.32 -39.27 24.96
N GLY A 55 5.77 -38.70 23.83
CA GLY A 55 7.17 -38.27 23.67
C GLY A 55 7.52 -36.93 24.34
N LEU A 56 8.72 -36.42 24.07
CA LEU A 56 9.17 -35.11 24.61
C LEU A 56 8.19 -34.00 24.20
N GLY A 57 7.61 -33.30 25.18
CA GLY A 57 6.59 -32.26 24.97
C GLY A 57 5.14 -32.76 24.95
N ALA A 58 4.92 -34.03 25.28
CA ALA A 58 3.60 -34.69 25.41
C ALA A 58 2.74 -34.20 26.57
N SER A 59 3.33 -33.55 27.58
CA SER A 59 2.52 -33.05 28.69
C SER A 59 1.48 -32.08 28.13
N PRO A 60 0.22 -32.13 28.60
CA PRO A 60 -0.68 -31.00 28.42
C PRO A 60 0.10 -29.80 28.93
N ALA A 61 0.50 -28.89 28.04
CA ALA A 61 1.19 -27.70 28.50
C ALA A 61 0.17 -27.05 29.44
N GLU A 62 0.47 -27.01 30.74
CA GLU A 62 -0.49 -26.60 31.78
C GLU A 62 -1.09 -25.21 31.49
N GLY A 63 -0.44 -24.43 30.62
CA GLY A 63 -0.93 -23.16 30.08
C GLY A 63 -1.85 -23.19 28.85
N LEU A 64 -2.00 -24.30 28.12
CA LEU A 64 -2.90 -24.43 26.96
C LEU A 64 -4.28 -24.98 27.33
N ALA A 65 -4.45 -25.52 28.55
CA ALA A 65 -5.76 -25.95 29.05
C ALA A 65 -6.61 -24.76 29.53
N ALA A 66 -5.96 -23.67 29.96
CA ALA A 66 -6.65 -22.46 30.42
C ALA A 66 -7.11 -21.61 29.24
N ARG A 67 -8.43 -21.44 29.10
CA ARG A 67 -9.06 -20.58 28.08
C ARG A 67 -8.48 -19.16 28.06
N SER A 68 -8.38 -18.52 29.22
CA SER A 68 -7.89 -17.14 29.34
C SER A 68 -6.50 -16.97 28.75
N ARG A 69 -5.62 -17.93 29.01
CA ARG A 69 -4.24 -17.92 28.49
C ARG A 69 -4.19 -18.15 26.99
N LEU A 70 -5.03 -19.05 26.45
CA LEU A 70 -5.16 -19.21 24.99
C LEU A 70 -5.66 -17.93 24.32
N GLU A 71 -6.62 -17.24 24.93
CA GLU A 71 -7.13 -15.96 24.43
C GLU A 71 -6.03 -14.89 24.38
N ASP A 72 -5.21 -14.78 25.44
CA ASP A 72 -4.07 -13.86 25.47
C ASP A 72 -3.01 -14.21 24.41
N ILE A 73 -2.75 -15.50 24.21
CA ILE A 73 -1.86 -15.98 23.14
C ILE A 73 -2.43 -15.55 21.78
N CYS A 74 -3.71 -15.81 21.51
CA CYS A 74 -4.40 -15.42 20.27
C CYS A 74 -4.29 -13.91 20.01
N LYS A 75 -4.55 -13.07 21.02
CA LYS A 75 -4.40 -11.61 20.93
C LYS A 75 -2.97 -11.21 20.55
N ASN A 76 -1.97 -11.77 21.21
CA ASN A 76 -0.57 -11.47 20.92
C ASN A 76 -0.15 -11.94 19.52
N ILE A 77 -0.51 -13.15 19.09
CA ILE A 77 -0.14 -13.64 17.75
C ILE A 77 -0.85 -12.86 16.63
N ASN A 78 -2.09 -12.41 16.84
CA ASN A 78 -2.79 -11.51 15.90
C ASN A 78 -2.06 -10.18 15.75
N HIS A 79 -1.67 -9.55 16.87
CA HIS A 79 -0.91 -8.31 16.87
C HIS A 79 0.46 -8.48 16.17
N ARG A 80 1.20 -9.55 16.50
CA ARG A 80 2.49 -9.85 15.88
C ARG A 80 2.38 -10.17 14.40
N HIS A 81 1.34 -10.90 13.99
CA HIS A 81 1.06 -11.22 12.59
C HIS A 81 0.82 -9.95 11.77
N ARG A 82 -0.05 -9.06 12.26
CA ARG A 82 -0.33 -7.77 11.61
C ARG A 82 0.92 -6.92 11.47
N ASN A 83 1.70 -6.80 12.54
CA ASN A 83 2.94 -6.01 12.52
C ASN A 83 4.00 -6.60 11.59
N ALA A 84 4.10 -7.93 11.50
CA ALA A 84 5.00 -8.59 10.56
C ALA A 84 4.62 -8.31 9.10
N GLN A 85 3.32 -8.33 8.76
CA GLN A 85 2.82 -7.98 7.43
C GLN A 85 3.11 -6.51 7.08
N LEU A 86 2.84 -5.60 8.01
CA LEU A 86 3.13 -4.17 7.82
C LEU A 86 4.63 -3.90 7.64
N ALA A 87 5.47 -4.53 8.46
CA ALA A 87 6.93 -4.40 8.34
C ALA A 87 7.45 -4.96 7.00
N GLY A 88 6.91 -6.10 6.54
CA GLY A 88 7.25 -6.67 5.25
C GLY A 88 6.91 -5.74 4.08
N ARG A 89 5.71 -5.16 4.09
CA ARG A 89 5.28 -4.17 3.08
C ARG A 89 6.16 -2.92 3.09
N ALA A 90 6.42 -2.35 4.27
CA ALA A 90 7.28 -1.18 4.41
C ALA A 90 8.73 -1.45 3.94
N SER A 91 9.23 -2.67 4.16
CA SER A 91 10.56 -3.07 3.68
C SER A 91 10.62 -3.12 2.16
N ILE A 92 9.60 -3.71 1.50
CA ILE A 92 9.49 -3.74 0.04
C ILE A 92 9.44 -2.31 -0.52
N GLU A 93 8.59 -1.46 0.04
CA GLU A 93 8.45 -0.07 -0.38
C GLU A 93 9.78 0.70 -0.31
N TYR A 94 10.53 0.51 0.79
CA TYR A 94 11.84 1.13 0.97
C TYR A 94 12.85 0.66 -0.10
N TYR A 95 12.97 -0.65 -0.34
CA TYR A 95 13.91 -1.18 -1.31
C TYR A 95 13.55 -0.81 -2.75
N VAL A 96 12.26 -0.77 -3.10
CA VAL A 96 11.78 -0.24 -4.38
C VAL A 96 12.19 1.22 -4.52
N GLY A 97 11.95 2.05 -3.49
CA GLY A 97 12.36 3.46 -3.49
C GLY A 97 13.86 3.67 -3.69
N GLN A 98 14.71 2.78 -3.17
CA GLN A 98 16.17 2.81 -3.36
C GLN A 98 16.58 2.34 -4.76
N ALA A 99 15.94 1.32 -5.30
CA ALA A 99 16.19 0.84 -6.66
C ALA A 99 15.82 1.89 -7.71
N LEU A 100 14.66 2.55 -7.54
CA LEU A 100 14.21 3.67 -8.38
C LEU A 100 15.21 4.82 -8.37
N LYS A 101 15.77 5.16 -7.19
CA LYS A 101 16.80 6.19 -7.06
C LYS A 101 18.05 5.83 -7.88
N ALA A 102 18.60 4.64 -7.66
CA ALA A 102 19.83 4.22 -8.31
C ALA A 102 19.68 4.21 -9.83
N ARG A 103 18.52 3.76 -10.33
CA ARG A 103 18.21 3.79 -11.77
C ARG A 103 18.07 5.21 -12.30
N GLY A 104 17.38 6.09 -11.58
CA GLY A 104 17.26 7.50 -11.95
C GLY A 104 18.62 8.22 -12.04
N GLU A 105 19.52 7.97 -11.09
CA GLU A 105 20.89 8.52 -11.11
C GLU A 105 21.72 7.99 -12.31
N GLN A 106 21.53 6.72 -12.68
CA GLN A 106 22.18 6.14 -13.85
C GLN A 106 21.64 6.72 -15.17
N GLU A 107 20.33 6.93 -15.30
CA GLU A 107 19.75 7.50 -16.50
C GLU A 107 20.13 8.98 -16.65
N ALA A 108 20.15 9.75 -15.55
CA ALA A 108 20.62 11.13 -15.52
C ALA A 108 22.09 11.26 -15.97
N SER A 109 22.96 10.35 -15.54
CA SER A 109 24.39 10.37 -15.95
C SER A 109 24.60 10.01 -17.43
N LYS A 110 23.76 9.15 -18.02
CA LYS A 110 23.83 8.79 -19.45
C LYS A 110 23.34 9.90 -20.39
N LEU A 111 22.28 10.62 -20.01
CA LEU A 111 21.67 11.64 -20.87
C LEU A 111 22.41 13.00 -20.86
N GLY A 112 23.46 13.17 -20.05
CA GLY A 112 24.18 14.45 -19.94
C GLY A 112 23.30 15.61 -19.46
N ALA A 113 22.08 15.32 -18.99
CA ALA A 113 21.11 16.30 -18.55
C ALA A 113 21.49 16.78 -17.16
N SER A 114 21.52 18.10 -16.95
CA SER A 114 21.63 18.68 -15.62
C SER A 114 20.54 18.09 -14.74
N VAL A 115 20.94 17.50 -13.61
CA VAL A 115 20.10 17.08 -12.49
C VAL A 115 18.85 17.95 -12.46
N GLY A 116 17.67 17.44 -12.85
CA GLY A 116 16.47 18.29 -12.96
C GLY A 116 15.34 17.82 -13.86
N THR A 117 15.62 17.03 -14.90
CA THR A 117 14.58 16.37 -15.67
C THR A 117 14.21 15.04 -15.01
N ASN A 118 12.93 14.65 -15.13
CA ASN A 118 12.29 13.51 -14.47
C ASN A 118 13.07 12.19 -14.60
N ALA A 119 14.03 11.97 -13.71
CA ALA A 119 14.82 10.74 -13.59
C ALA A 119 14.00 9.59 -12.96
N GLY A 120 12.69 9.57 -13.21
CA GLY A 120 11.79 8.48 -12.85
C GLY A 120 11.61 7.52 -14.00
N ILE A 121 10.95 6.41 -13.74
CA ILE A 121 10.66 5.37 -14.73
C ILE A 121 9.21 5.51 -15.15
N ASP A 122 8.96 5.54 -16.45
CA ASP A 122 7.62 5.53 -17.01
C ASP A 122 7.05 4.10 -17.00
N GLU A 123 5.88 3.92 -16.40
CA GLU A 123 5.18 2.64 -16.29
C GLU A 123 3.67 2.85 -16.40
N GLU A 124 2.92 1.75 -16.49
CA GLU A 124 1.46 1.77 -16.39
C GLU A 124 1.00 1.71 -14.92
N GLY A 125 -0.01 2.51 -14.61
CA GLY A 125 -0.71 2.49 -13.33
C GLY A 125 -2.22 2.44 -13.50
N TYR A 126 -2.92 2.07 -12.43
CA TYR A 126 -4.37 1.96 -12.38
C TYR A 126 -4.91 2.83 -11.25
N VAL A 127 -5.93 3.62 -11.54
CA VAL A 127 -6.58 4.50 -10.55
C VAL A 127 -7.44 3.65 -9.63
N MET A 128 -7.07 3.59 -8.35
CA MET A 128 -7.75 2.76 -7.35
C MET A 128 -8.73 3.55 -6.49
N ARG A 129 -8.47 4.86 -6.31
CA ARG A 129 -9.34 5.78 -5.56
C ARG A 129 -9.24 7.18 -6.13
N VAL A 130 -10.35 7.90 -6.09
CA VAL A 130 -10.47 9.28 -6.56
C VAL A 130 -10.96 10.14 -5.40
N PHE A 131 -10.33 11.30 -5.21
CA PHE A 131 -10.65 12.32 -4.22
C PHE A 131 -10.82 13.67 -4.90
N ASP A 132 -11.34 14.65 -4.18
CA ASP A 132 -11.45 16.05 -4.62
C ASP A 132 -10.10 16.70 -4.94
N ASN A 133 -9.03 16.28 -4.26
CA ASN A 133 -7.69 16.86 -4.32
C ASN A 133 -6.62 15.92 -4.88
N GLY A 134 -7.01 14.80 -5.49
CA GLY A 134 -6.06 13.86 -6.07
C GLY A 134 -6.61 12.46 -6.25
N VAL A 135 -5.72 11.54 -6.60
CA VAL A 135 -6.05 10.13 -6.84
C VAL A 135 -5.02 9.21 -6.18
N VAL A 136 -5.38 7.96 -5.98
CA VAL A 136 -4.43 6.91 -5.61
C VAL A 136 -4.25 5.99 -6.80
N VAL A 137 -3.00 5.85 -7.24
CA VAL A 137 -2.64 5.00 -8.38
C VAL A 137 -1.85 3.79 -7.88
N PHE A 138 -2.27 2.60 -8.29
CA PHE A 138 -1.53 1.37 -8.11
C PHE A 138 -0.62 1.11 -9.30
N VAL A 139 0.66 0.84 -9.08
CA VAL A 139 1.65 0.52 -10.11
C VAL A 139 2.01 -0.96 -10.00
N PRO A 140 1.40 -1.85 -10.82
CA PRO A 140 1.50 -3.29 -10.64
C PRO A 140 2.93 -3.83 -10.73
N ARG A 141 3.76 -3.23 -11.60
CA ARG A 141 5.16 -3.65 -11.79
C ARG A 141 5.97 -3.61 -10.50
N PHE A 142 5.71 -2.64 -9.63
CA PHE A 142 6.43 -2.48 -8.38
C PHE A 142 5.61 -2.93 -7.15
N GLY A 143 4.31 -3.20 -7.33
CA GLY A 143 3.42 -3.57 -6.24
C GLY A 143 3.23 -2.45 -5.21
N ILE A 144 3.28 -1.18 -5.66
CA ILE A 144 3.17 0.00 -4.80
C ILE A 144 1.93 0.81 -5.14
N GLU A 145 1.38 1.49 -4.13
CA GLU A 145 0.34 2.50 -4.28
C GLU A 145 0.94 3.89 -4.03
N GLY A 146 0.67 4.83 -4.93
CA GLY A 146 1.11 6.22 -4.81
C GLY A 146 -0.08 7.16 -4.73
N VAL A 147 -0.05 8.09 -3.77
CA VAL A 147 -0.98 9.23 -3.73
C VAL A 147 -0.46 10.28 -4.72
N VAL A 148 -1.27 10.60 -5.72
CA VAL A 148 -1.01 11.65 -6.72
C VAL A 148 -1.86 12.85 -6.34
N ARG A 149 -1.22 13.93 -5.91
CA ARG A 149 -1.90 15.19 -5.59
C ARG A 149 -2.08 16.03 -6.85
N LEU A 150 -2.89 17.09 -6.77
CA LEU A 150 -3.13 17.98 -7.91
C LEU A 150 -1.82 18.48 -8.54
N GLU A 151 -0.77 18.79 -7.75
CA GLU A 151 0.55 19.22 -8.23
C GLU A 151 1.37 18.13 -8.97
N ASP A 152 0.95 16.87 -8.93
CA ASP A 152 1.66 15.72 -9.51
C ASP A 152 1.07 15.28 -10.87
N PHE A 153 0.03 15.96 -11.37
CA PHE A 153 -0.47 15.79 -12.73
C PHE A 153 0.42 16.54 -13.73
N ILE A 154 0.84 15.94 -14.84
CA ILE A 154 1.59 16.67 -15.86
C ILE A 154 0.59 17.18 -16.90
N ILE A 155 0.37 18.49 -16.90
CA ILE A 155 -0.58 19.20 -17.76
C ILE A 155 0.24 20.10 -18.68
N SER A 156 0.06 19.95 -20.00
CA SER A 156 0.63 20.80 -21.07
C SER A 156 2.07 21.32 -20.86
N GLY A 157 3.09 20.47 -21.07
CA GLY A 157 4.48 20.89 -21.27
C GLY A 157 5.22 21.50 -20.07
N THR A 158 4.54 21.72 -18.95
CA THR A 158 5.17 22.26 -17.73
C THR A 158 6.04 21.18 -17.08
N GLN A 159 7.37 21.36 -17.14
CA GLN A 159 8.30 20.52 -16.38
C GLN A 159 8.08 20.73 -14.87
N PRO A 160 8.17 19.68 -14.04
CA PRO A 160 8.01 19.83 -12.60
C PRO A 160 9.12 20.74 -12.06
N GLY A 161 8.72 21.91 -11.57
CA GLY A 161 9.65 22.91 -11.04
C GLY A 161 10.47 22.35 -9.88
N LYS A 162 11.80 22.46 -9.99
CA LYS A 162 12.73 22.26 -8.88
C LYS A 162 12.67 23.47 -7.94
N GLY A 163 11.87 23.35 -6.88
CA GLY A 163 11.88 24.27 -5.74
C GLY A 163 11.33 25.68 -6.02
N LYS A 164 10.58 26.22 -5.04
CA LYS A 164 10.14 27.62 -4.86
C LYS A 164 9.76 28.47 -6.10
N GLN A 165 9.37 27.89 -7.23
CA GLN A 165 8.46 28.55 -8.17
C GLN A 165 7.05 28.22 -7.72
N VAL A 166 6.21 29.26 -7.58
CA VAL A 166 4.79 29.10 -7.25
C VAL A 166 4.19 28.25 -8.38
N ALA A 167 3.93 26.97 -8.08
CA ALA A 167 3.26 26.10 -9.04
C ALA A 167 1.96 26.79 -9.48
N PRO A 168 1.62 26.79 -10.78
CA PRO A 168 0.34 27.35 -11.22
C PRO A 168 -0.77 26.74 -10.36
N ARG A 169 -1.65 27.59 -9.83
CA ARG A 169 -2.72 27.13 -8.93
C ARG A 169 -3.62 26.21 -9.76
N ARG A 170 -3.55 24.91 -9.46
CA ARG A 170 -4.39 23.89 -10.10
C ARG A 170 -5.75 23.89 -9.45
N GLU A 171 -6.77 23.78 -10.29
CA GLU A 171 -8.15 23.64 -9.87
C GLU A 171 -8.61 22.22 -10.22
N SER A 172 -9.58 21.73 -9.46
CA SER A 172 -10.16 20.42 -9.66
C SER A 172 -11.67 20.45 -9.51
N GLU A 173 -12.32 19.54 -10.23
CA GLU A 173 -13.74 19.25 -10.12
C GLU A 173 -13.87 17.73 -9.96
N PHE A 174 -14.48 17.32 -8.84
CA PHE A 174 -14.71 15.91 -8.53
C PHE A 174 -16.19 15.58 -8.69
N ASP A 175 -16.44 14.58 -9.53
CA ASP A 175 -17.77 13.99 -9.70
C ASP A 175 -17.87 12.76 -8.80
N ALA A 176 -18.76 12.83 -7.81
CA ALA A 176 -18.96 11.76 -6.84
C ALA A 176 -19.85 10.61 -7.36
N GLU A 177 -20.63 10.85 -8.42
CA GLU A 177 -21.48 9.82 -9.03
C GLU A 177 -20.66 8.95 -9.99
N GLU A 178 -19.83 9.58 -10.81
CA GLU A 178 -18.98 8.90 -11.79
C GLU A 178 -17.57 8.55 -11.26
N TYR A 179 -17.24 8.98 -10.04
CA TYR A 179 -15.89 8.87 -9.47
C TYR A 179 -14.80 9.40 -10.42
N SER A 180 -15.04 10.58 -10.99
CA SER A 180 -14.16 11.23 -11.96
C SER A 180 -13.51 12.48 -11.36
N LEU A 181 -12.23 12.70 -11.64
CA LEU A 181 -11.51 13.91 -11.27
C LEU A 181 -11.00 14.62 -12.52
N LYS A 182 -11.49 15.85 -12.71
CA LYS A 182 -10.92 16.80 -13.67
C LYS A 182 -9.89 17.67 -12.96
N VAL A 183 -8.71 17.83 -13.55
CA VAL A 183 -7.64 18.70 -13.03
C VAL A 183 -7.16 19.60 -14.16
N TRP A 184 -7.12 20.92 -13.96
CA TRP A 184 -6.65 21.87 -14.97
C TRP A 184 -5.79 22.98 -14.37
N GLU A 185 -5.01 23.63 -15.23
CA GLU A 185 -4.24 24.82 -14.88
C GLU A 185 -5.07 26.08 -15.11
N ARG A 186 -5.02 27.02 -14.15
CA ARG A 186 -5.74 28.29 -14.26
C ARG A 186 -4.97 29.27 -15.16
N ASP A 187 -5.57 29.67 -16.27
CA ASP A 187 -5.02 30.68 -17.17
C ASP A 187 -5.31 32.11 -16.67
N GLY A 188 -4.36 32.74 -15.97
CA GLY A 188 -4.40 34.20 -15.68
C GLY A 188 -5.58 34.73 -14.83
N GLU A 189 -5.74 36.06 -14.82
CA GLU A 189 -6.72 36.79 -13.97
C GLU A 189 -8.18 36.57 -14.38
N SER A 190 -8.44 36.32 -15.66
CA SER A 190 -9.76 35.92 -16.17
C SER A 190 -9.90 34.41 -16.08
N GLY A 191 -10.49 33.93 -14.97
CA GLY A 191 -10.69 32.52 -14.66
C GLY A 191 -11.43 31.75 -15.75
N ALA A 192 -10.69 31.24 -16.73
CA ALA A 192 -11.21 30.30 -17.71
C ALA A 192 -11.49 28.97 -16.98
N GLY A 193 -12.73 28.50 -17.07
CA GLY A 193 -13.13 27.20 -16.53
C GLY A 193 -12.46 26.03 -17.26
N TRP A 194 -12.90 24.82 -16.94
CA TRP A 194 -12.38 23.58 -17.53
C TRP A 194 -12.19 23.65 -19.06
N ASN A 195 -10.98 23.33 -19.53
CA ASN A 195 -10.66 23.22 -20.95
C ASN A 195 -9.82 21.94 -21.21
N PRO A 196 -10.22 21.08 -22.15
CA PRO A 196 -9.46 19.86 -22.48
C PRO A 196 -8.02 20.09 -22.92
N LYS A 197 -7.65 21.30 -23.37
CA LYS A 197 -6.29 21.63 -23.81
C LYS A 197 -5.31 21.86 -22.65
N ASN A 198 -5.82 22.28 -21.49
CA ASN A 198 -5.02 22.63 -20.30
C ASN A 198 -5.46 21.80 -19.08
N GLY A 199 -6.03 20.62 -19.30
CA GLY A 199 -6.58 19.78 -18.25
C GLY A 199 -6.54 18.29 -18.57
N VAL A 200 -6.61 17.48 -17.52
CA VAL A 200 -6.64 16.02 -17.56
C VAL A 200 -7.85 15.54 -16.78
N VAL A 201 -8.57 14.56 -17.33
CA VAL A 201 -9.65 13.84 -16.65
C VAL A 201 -9.14 12.45 -16.30
N VAL A 202 -9.44 11.98 -15.09
CA VAL A 202 -9.08 10.64 -14.62
C VAL A 202 -10.26 10.03 -13.88
N ASP A 203 -10.64 8.83 -14.29
CA ASP A 203 -11.77 8.09 -13.75
C ASP A 203 -11.30 6.93 -12.87
N LEU A 204 -12.20 6.41 -12.02
CA LEU A 204 -11.91 5.20 -11.26
C LEU A 204 -11.62 4.02 -12.20
N PHE A 205 -10.57 3.26 -11.89
CA PHE A 205 -10.05 2.13 -12.67
C PHE A 205 -9.43 2.47 -14.03
N ASP A 206 -9.29 3.76 -14.36
CA ASP A 206 -8.55 4.16 -15.55
C ASP A 206 -7.11 3.64 -15.52
N ARG A 207 -6.66 3.21 -16.70
CA ARG A 207 -5.26 2.95 -16.97
C ARG A 207 -4.57 4.26 -17.33
N VAL A 208 -3.53 4.62 -16.58
CA VAL A 208 -2.77 5.87 -16.73
C VAL A 208 -1.29 5.59 -16.94
N LYS A 209 -0.64 6.43 -17.73
CA LYS A 209 0.83 6.45 -17.82
C LYS A 209 1.35 7.24 -16.65
N VAL A 210 2.26 6.64 -15.89
CA VAL A 210 2.85 7.26 -14.71
C VAL A 210 4.36 7.31 -14.78
N ASN A 211 4.94 8.40 -14.26
CA ASN A 211 6.36 8.45 -13.98
C ASN A 211 6.58 8.21 -12.49
N VAL A 212 7.35 7.17 -12.16
CA VAL A 212 7.62 6.75 -10.78
C VAL A 212 9.05 7.12 -10.42
N SER A 213 9.21 7.94 -9.39
CA SER A 213 10.52 8.45 -8.96
C SER A 213 10.69 8.39 -7.45
N SER A 214 11.94 8.44 -7.00
CA SER A 214 12.30 8.43 -5.58
C SER A 214 12.62 9.85 -5.13
N VAL A 215 11.80 10.42 -4.25
CA VAL A 215 11.96 11.79 -3.75
C VAL A 215 12.27 11.78 -2.25
N LYS A 216 13.22 12.62 -1.83
CA LYS A 216 13.51 12.83 -0.42
C LYS A 216 12.56 13.87 0.12
N GLU A 217 11.88 13.59 1.24
CA GLU A 217 11.04 14.60 1.89
C GLU A 217 11.91 15.67 2.56
N GLU A 218 11.68 16.92 2.15
CA GLU A 218 12.29 18.11 2.73
C GLU A 218 11.30 18.73 3.74
N GLY A 219 11.47 18.37 5.02
CA GLY A 219 10.74 18.99 6.15
C GLY A 219 9.67 18.11 6.82
N GLY A 220 9.22 18.54 8.02
CA GLY A 220 8.20 17.86 8.82
C GLY A 220 8.67 16.59 9.55
N ARG A 221 7.72 15.80 10.09
CA ARG A 221 7.97 14.50 10.77
C ARG A 221 8.58 13.41 9.85
N GLY A 222 8.60 13.66 8.53
CA GLY A 222 9.16 12.77 7.51
C GLY A 222 10.53 13.22 6.97
N ALA A 223 11.10 14.31 7.49
CA ALA A 223 12.37 14.85 6.99
C ALA A 223 13.46 13.78 6.96
N GLY A 224 14.06 13.59 5.78
CA GLY A 224 15.11 12.58 5.56
C GLY A 224 14.61 11.20 5.11
N LYS A 225 13.30 10.92 5.22
CA LYS A 225 12.70 9.73 4.60
C LYS A 225 12.61 9.93 3.09
N ARG A 226 12.77 8.84 2.35
CA ARG A 226 12.50 8.80 0.92
C ARG A 226 11.13 8.19 0.71
N ARG A 227 10.35 8.79 -0.17
CA ARG A 227 9.05 8.27 -0.59
C ARG A 227 9.06 8.07 -2.09
N VAL A 228 8.24 7.14 -2.56
CA VAL A 228 7.96 7.02 -3.98
C VAL A 228 6.98 8.14 -4.35
N ARG A 229 7.34 8.94 -5.36
CA ARG A 229 6.47 9.95 -5.97
C ARG A 229 5.99 9.39 -7.30
N VAL A 230 4.68 9.45 -7.51
CA VAL A 230 4.03 9.03 -8.74
C VAL A 230 3.46 10.28 -9.41
N LEU A 231 3.85 10.51 -10.67
CA LEU A 231 3.31 11.59 -11.50
C LEU A 231 2.40 10.96 -12.55
N ILE A 232 1.26 11.57 -12.85
CA ILE A 232 0.40 11.14 -13.96
C ILE A 232 0.80 11.92 -15.22
N LEU A 233 1.20 11.19 -16.26
CA LEU A 233 1.59 11.75 -17.56
C LEU A 233 0.39 11.90 -18.51
N GLY A 234 -0.69 11.17 -18.25
CA GLY A 234 -1.92 11.16 -19.05
C GLY A 234 -2.60 9.79 -19.05
N LYS A 235 -3.76 9.68 -19.71
CA LYS A 235 -4.42 8.40 -19.95
C LYS A 235 -3.57 7.52 -20.89
N ALA A 236 -3.56 6.20 -20.65
CA ALA A 236 -2.65 5.26 -21.30
C ALA A 236 -3.14 4.65 -22.62
#